data_AF-A0A0L0C9M6-F1
#
_entry.id   AF-A0A0L0C9M6-F1
#
_cell.length_a   1.000
_cell.length_b   1.000
_cell.length_c   1.000
_cell.angle_alpha   90.00
_cell.angle_beta   90.00
_cell.angle_gamma   90.00
#
_symmetry.space_group_name_H-M   'P 1'
#
loop_
_entity.id
_entity.type
_entity.pdbx_description
1 polymer ?
#
loop_
_entity_poly.entity_id
_entity_poly.type
_entity_poly.pdbx_seq_one_letter_code
_entity_poly.pdbx_strand_id
1 'polypeptide(L)'
;MWTAGGPWVDPLAYAFEGLITNEFHNRVYECSSYIPYSPDQAIDNNFICNAGGAISGQTTVLGDDYILNNFDYKFSHQWRNWGVEVGFTAFFLFTYMLMIYLNPGERTKGEVLVYPRQVVKKLAKAYKSKQADDLESGAGETASVKAADDLANMDFEDIEKKQNERAKNLIEASEDVFYWKDVCYEVQIKSETRRLLSYVDGWVKPGTLTALMGASGAGKTTLLDTLANRITMGVVTGSMFVNGVPRDDSFQRTTGYAMQQDLHLSTSTVREALTFSALLRQPASVPREEKLAYVDNVLEILEMTAYADAVVGVPGKGLNVEQRKRLTIGVELAAKPKLLLFLDEPTSGLDSQTAW
;
A
#
# COMPACT_ATOMS: atom_id res chain seq x y z
N MET A 1 18.80 23.22 -25.31
CA MET A 1 20.00 23.99 -24.90
C MET A 1 20.60 23.37 -23.64
N TRP A 2 21.07 22.11 -23.74
CA TRP A 2 21.75 21.34 -22.67
C TRP A 2 22.81 20.41 -23.29
N THR A 3 23.52 20.87 -24.32
CA THR A 3 24.59 20.13 -25.01
C THR A 3 25.76 21.06 -25.30
N ALA A 4 26.22 21.77 -24.26
CA ALA A 4 27.44 22.59 -24.31
C ALA A 4 28.65 21.88 -23.67
N GLY A 5 28.55 20.57 -23.43
CA GLY A 5 29.73 19.71 -23.33
C GLY A 5 30.00 19.19 -24.74
N GLY A 6 31.26 19.24 -25.20
CA GLY A 6 31.62 18.76 -26.54
C GLY A 6 31.15 17.31 -26.80
N PRO A 7 31.18 16.86 -28.06
CA PRO A 7 30.69 15.53 -28.49
C PRO A 7 31.29 14.35 -27.71
N TRP A 8 32.34 14.59 -26.92
CA TRP A 8 33.06 13.59 -26.14
C TRP A 8 32.35 13.08 -24.88
N VAL A 9 31.27 13.75 -24.43
CA VAL A 9 30.57 13.42 -23.16
C VAL A 9 29.32 12.54 -23.39
N ASP A 10 28.84 12.44 -24.63
CA ASP A 10 27.62 11.69 -24.95
C ASP A 10 27.97 10.27 -25.43
N PRO A 11 27.66 9.20 -24.67
CA PRO A 11 27.90 7.82 -25.13
C PRO A 11 27.14 7.53 -26.42
N LEU A 12 25.91 8.05 -26.59
CA LEU A 12 25.10 7.79 -27.78
C LEU A 12 25.78 8.24 -29.07
N ALA A 13 26.62 9.28 -29.02
CA ALA A 13 27.39 9.74 -30.17
C ALA A 13 28.45 8.70 -30.60
N TYR A 14 29.12 8.05 -29.65
CA TYR A 14 30.10 6.99 -29.93
C TYR A 14 29.43 5.70 -30.40
N ALA A 15 28.30 5.32 -29.81
CA ALA A 15 27.47 4.21 -30.30
C ALA A 15 27.01 4.44 -31.74
N PHE A 16 26.55 5.65 -32.05
CA PHE A 16 26.09 6.02 -33.39
C PHE A 16 27.23 6.01 -34.42
N GLU A 17 28.38 6.61 -34.11
CA GLU A 17 29.58 6.54 -34.96
C GLU A 17 29.99 5.07 -35.20
N GLY A 18 29.99 4.24 -34.16
CA GLY A 18 30.34 2.81 -34.28
C GLY A 18 29.35 2.00 -35.13
N LEU A 19 28.05 2.25 -35.01
CA LEU A 19 27.02 1.54 -35.77
C LEU A 19 27.02 1.95 -37.25
N ILE A 20 27.10 3.26 -37.53
CA ILE A 20 27.13 3.76 -38.90
C ILE A 20 28.41 3.34 -39.63
N THR A 21 29.58 3.48 -38.98
CA THR A 21 30.84 3.04 -39.61
C THR A 21 30.83 1.54 -39.88
N ASN A 22 30.29 0.70 -38.98
CA ASN A 22 30.20 -0.74 -39.21
C ASN A 22 29.24 -1.12 -40.35
N GLU A 23 28.13 -0.40 -40.51
CA GLU A 23 27.11 -0.75 -41.51
C GLU A 23 27.52 -0.38 -42.94
N PHE A 24 28.25 0.71 -43.13
CA PHE A 24 28.67 1.17 -44.45
C PHE A 24 30.10 0.77 -44.82
N HIS A 25 30.87 0.20 -43.88
CA HIS A 25 32.25 -0.21 -44.13
C HIS A 25 32.33 -1.21 -45.28
N ASN A 26 33.20 -0.94 -46.25
CA ASN A 26 33.44 -1.81 -47.40
C ASN A 26 32.16 -2.19 -48.19
N ARG A 27 31.12 -1.34 -48.13
CA ARG A 27 29.91 -1.48 -48.94
C ARG A 27 29.89 -0.46 -50.06
N VAL A 28 29.44 -0.88 -51.22
CA VAL A 28 29.35 -0.04 -52.42
C VAL A 28 27.88 0.16 -52.76
N TYR A 29 27.49 1.41 -52.98
CA TYR A 29 26.12 1.80 -53.29
C TYR A 29 26.04 2.33 -54.72
N GLU A 30 25.02 1.91 -55.46
CA GLU A 30 24.74 2.44 -56.80
C GLU A 30 24.07 3.82 -56.72
N CYS A 31 24.47 4.71 -57.61
CA CYS A 31 23.98 6.08 -57.60
C CYS A 31 22.56 6.21 -58.18
N SER A 32 21.67 6.88 -57.44
CA SER A 32 20.30 7.14 -57.87
C SER A 32 20.16 8.32 -58.83
N SER A 33 21.07 9.29 -58.77
CA SER A 33 21.08 10.46 -59.65
C SER A 33 22.50 10.96 -59.93
N TYR A 34 22.70 11.48 -61.14
CA TYR A 34 23.98 11.97 -61.66
C TYR A 34 23.88 13.45 -62.00
N ILE A 35 24.97 14.18 -61.81
CA ILE A 35 25.12 15.59 -62.17
C ILE A 35 26.29 15.69 -63.16
N PRO A 36 26.11 16.24 -64.38
CA PRO A 36 24.85 16.71 -64.97
C PRO A 36 23.90 15.56 -65.38
N TYR A 37 22.59 15.83 -65.41
CA TYR A 37 21.58 14.86 -65.85
C TYR A 37 21.60 14.74 -67.38
N SER A 38 22.16 13.63 -67.90
CA SER A 38 22.19 13.30 -69.33
C SER A 38 21.30 12.07 -69.61
N PRO A 39 20.30 12.17 -70.51
CA PRO A 39 19.50 11.01 -70.95
C PRO A 39 20.31 9.97 -71.73
N ASP A 40 21.35 10.43 -72.45
CA ASP A 40 22.28 9.58 -73.19
C ASP A 40 23.53 9.36 -72.34
N GLN A 41 23.64 8.18 -71.73
CA GLN A 41 24.85 7.71 -71.05
C GLN A 41 25.94 7.49 -72.10
N ALA A 42 26.76 8.51 -72.37
CA ALA A 42 28.17 8.41 -72.76
C ALA A 42 28.58 9.60 -73.62
N ILE A 43 28.98 10.72 -73.00
CA ILE A 43 29.99 11.60 -73.61
C ILE A 43 30.85 12.13 -72.46
N ASP A 44 31.99 11.49 -72.28
CA ASP A 44 33.06 11.76 -71.30
C ASP A 44 32.81 11.32 -69.85
N ASN A 45 33.86 10.84 -69.17
CA ASN A 45 33.91 10.48 -67.73
C ASN A 45 33.68 11.68 -66.78
N ASN A 46 33.01 12.73 -67.26
CA ASN A 46 32.76 14.01 -66.61
C ASN A 46 31.36 14.04 -65.99
N PHE A 47 31.01 13.00 -65.22
CA PHE A 47 29.79 12.96 -64.41
C PHE A 47 30.15 12.63 -62.96
N ILE A 48 29.35 13.12 -62.00
CA ILE A 48 29.50 12.80 -60.58
C ILE A 48 28.16 12.41 -59.99
N CYS A 49 28.16 11.46 -59.06
CA CYS A 49 26.95 11.10 -58.33
C CYS A 49 26.52 12.22 -57.37
N ASN A 50 25.22 12.41 -57.23
CA ASN A 50 24.63 13.36 -56.26
C ASN A 50 24.58 12.75 -54.85
N ALA A 51 25.75 12.35 -54.33
CA ALA A 51 25.92 11.83 -52.98
C ALA A 51 27.29 12.26 -52.45
N GLY A 52 27.38 12.57 -51.15
CA GLY A 52 28.66 12.92 -50.52
C GLY A 52 29.67 11.78 -50.64
N GLY A 53 30.93 12.08 -50.93
CA GLY A 53 31.97 11.06 -51.14
C GLY A 53 32.02 10.39 -52.51
N ALA A 54 31.27 10.90 -53.50
CA ALA A 54 31.35 10.42 -54.88
C ALA A 54 32.63 10.87 -55.59
N ILE A 55 33.19 9.99 -56.43
CA ILE A 55 34.35 10.26 -57.29
C ILE A 55 33.86 10.51 -58.73
N SER A 56 34.45 11.47 -59.44
CA SER A 56 34.10 11.77 -60.84
C SER A 56 34.33 10.55 -61.74
N GLY A 57 33.35 10.22 -62.58
CA GLY A 57 33.40 9.12 -63.54
C GLY A 57 33.04 7.75 -62.98
N GLN A 58 32.66 7.64 -61.70
CA GLN A 58 32.18 6.40 -61.10
C GLN A 58 30.65 6.41 -60.95
N THR A 59 30.01 5.29 -61.26
CA THR A 59 28.55 5.09 -61.08
C THR A 59 28.19 4.55 -59.70
N THR A 60 29.19 4.37 -58.84
CA THR A 60 29.05 3.82 -57.50
C THR A 60 29.77 4.69 -56.49
N VAL A 61 29.29 4.68 -55.24
CA VAL A 61 29.91 5.38 -54.11
C VAL A 61 30.28 4.37 -53.03
N LEU A 62 31.51 4.46 -52.54
CA LEU A 62 31.98 3.67 -51.41
C LEU A 62 31.39 4.24 -50.11
N GLY A 63 30.81 3.38 -49.27
CA GLY A 63 30.21 3.78 -48.00
C GLY A 63 31.18 4.46 -47.03
N ASP A 64 32.45 4.06 -47.05
CA ASP A 64 33.52 4.68 -46.24
C ASP A 64 33.75 6.16 -46.65
N ASP A 65 33.79 6.45 -47.96
CA ASP A 65 33.96 7.82 -48.46
C ASP A 65 32.72 8.68 -48.21
N TYR A 66 31.54 8.07 -48.28
CA TYR A 66 30.27 8.73 -47.94
C TYR A 66 30.23 9.17 -46.48
N ILE A 67 30.61 8.29 -45.55
CA ILE A 67 30.60 8.60 -44.12
C ILE A 67 31.65 9.65 -43.77
N LEU A 68 32.86 9.52 -44.33
CA LEU A 68 33.94 10.46 -44.06
C LEU A 68 33.56 11.88 -44.49
N ASN A 69 32.93 12.05 -45.66
CA ASN A 69 32.57 13.38 -46.16
C ASN A 69 31.32 13.98 -45.50
N ASN A 70 30.36 13.17 -45.07
CA ASN A 70 29.12 13.69 -44.46
C ASN A 70 29.19 13.82 -42.93
N PHE A 71 29.94 12.94 -42.25
CA PHE A 71 29.96 12.85 -40.79
C PHE A 71 31.36 12.95 -40.17
N ASP A 72 32.43 12.98 -40.97
CA ASP A 72 33.85 12.95 -40.51
C ASP A 72 34.18 11.74 -39.62
N TYR A 73 33.51 10.61 -39.84
CA TYR A 73 33.76 9.37 -39.11
C TYR A 73 34.68 8.43 -39.87
N LYS A 74 35.52 7.69 -39.14
CA LYS A 74 36.49 6.74 -39.69
C LYS A 74 36.31 5.38 -39.05
N PHE A 75 36.36 4.33 -39.86
CA PHE A 75 36.29 2.95 -39.38
C PHE A 75 37.40 2.61 -38.36
N SER A 76 38.56 3.26 -38.46
CA SER A 76 39.65 3.12 -37.49
C SER A 76 39.25 3.47 -36.04
N HIS A 77 38.20 4.25 -35.83
CA HIS A 77 37.72 4.64 -34.50
C HIS A 77 36.89 3.57 -33.80
N GLN A 78 36.51 2.47 -34.47
CA GLN A 78 35.57 1.48 -33.94
C GLN A 78 36.01 0.91 -32.58
N TRP A 79 37.29 0.54 -32.45
CA TRP A 79 37.83 0.00 -31.20
C TRP A 79 37.94 1.04 -30.08
N ARG A 80 38.23 2.31 -30.43
CA ARG A 80 38.21 3.42 -29.47
C ARG A 80 36.80 3.61 -28.92
N ASN A 81 35.80 3.69 -29.81
CA ASN A 81 34.41 3.95 -29.45
C ASN A 81 33.81 2.81 -28.61
N TRP A 82 34.09 1.55 -28.98
CA TRP A 82 33.69 0.39 -28.19
C TRP A 82 34.30 0.42 -26.77
N GLY A 83 35.58 0.77 -26.65
CA GLY A 83 36.24 0.91 -25.35
C GLY A 83 35.63 2.01 -24.48
N VAL A 84 35.26 3.14 -25.08
CA VAL A 84 34.58 4.25 -24.37
C VAL A 84 33.20 3.81 -23.87
N GLU A 85 32.41 3.13 -24.69
CA GLU A 85 31.10 2.58 -24.31
C GLU A 85 31.16 1.59 -23.14
N VAL A 86 32.12 0.67 -23.19
CA VAL A 86 32.36 -0.29 -22.09
C VAL A 86 32.76 0.46 -20.81
N GLY A 87 33.60 1.49 -20.92
CA GLY A 87 34.00 2.34 -19.81
C GLY A 87 32.82 3.06 -19.14
N PHE A 88 31.96 3.69 -19.93
CA PHE A 88 30.73 4.33 -19.43
C PHE A 88 29.78 3.32 -18.78
N THR A 89 29.59 2.16 -19.42
CA THR A 89 28.73 1.10 -18.87
C THR A 89 29.23 0.62 -17.52
N ALA A 90 30.53 0.36 -17.39
CA ALA A 90 31.14 -0.05 -16.13
C ALA A 90 31.04 1.04 -15.05
N PHE A 91 31.25 2.31 -15.41
CA PHE A 91 31.11 3.44 -14.50
C PHE A 91 29.68 3.61 -13.99
N PHE A 92 28.67 3.56 -14.88
CA PHE A 92 27.26 3.66 -14.48
C PHE A 92 26.81 2.45 -13.66
N LEU A 93 27.23 1.24 -14.00
CA LEU A 93 26.96 0.05 -13.20
C LEU A 93 27.59 0.14 -11.80
N PHE A 94 28.84 0.60 -11.72
CA PHE A 94 29.53 0.76 -10.44
C PHE A 94 28.86 1.82 -9.57
N THR A 95 28.54 2.99 -10.13
CA THR A 95 27.83 4.05 -9.40
C THR A 95 26.43 3.62 -8.97
N TYR A 96 25.71 2.86 -9.80
CA TYR A 96 24.43 2.26 -9.44
C TYR A 96 24.55 1.26 -8.28
N MET A 97 25.52 0.35 -8.35
CA MET A 97 25.85 -0.57 -7.26
C MET A 97 26.25 0.16 -5.98
N LEU A 98 27.06 1.21 -6.09
CA LEU A 98 27.46 2.04 -4.97
C LEU A 98 26.26 2.77 -4.35
N MET A 99 25.35 3.30 -5.18
CA MET A 99 24.12 3.94 -4.70
C MET A 99 23.20 2.96 -3.97
N ILE A 100 23.06 1.72 -4.47
CA ILE A 100 22.33 0.65 -3.77
C ILE A 100 23.02 0.28 -2.45
N TYR A 101 24.35 0.28 -2.43
CA TYR A 101 25.11 -0.05 -1.23
C TYR A 101 25.03 1.06 -0.16
N LEU A 102 25.15 2.33 -0.58
CA LEU A 102 25.10 3.50 0.31
C LEU A 102 23.69 3.83 0.78
N ASN A 103 22.69 3.63 -0.09
CA ASN A 103 21.28 3.66 0.26
C ASN A 103 20.75 2.24 0.22
N PRO A 104 20.92 1.46 1.31
CA PRO A 104 20.08 0.30 1.53
C PRO A 104 18.66 0.82 1.76
N GLY A 105 17.97 1.19 0.68
CA GLY A 105 16.54 1.45 0.68
C GLY A 105 15.89 0.28 1.40
N GLU A 106 15.05 0.62 2.38
CA GLU A 106 14.61 -0.28 3.44
C GLU A 106 14.33 -1.67 2.88
N ARG A 107 15.27 -2.60 3.11
CA ARG A 107 15.01 -4.01 2.83
C ARG A 107 13.75 -4.31 3.62
N THR A 108 12.67 -4.65 2.92
CA THR A 108 11.42 -5.16 3.46
C THR A 108 11.73 -6.50 4.12
N LYS A 109 12.40 -6.43 5.27
CA LYS A 109 12.33 -7.48 6.28
C LYS A 109 10.84 -7.54 6.62
N GLY A 110 10.25 -8.72 6.48
CA GLY A 110 8.83 -8.95 6.76
C GLY A 110 8.41 -8.29 8.07
N GLU A 111 7.14 -7.93 8.17
CA GLU A 111 6.61 -7.10 9.24
C GLU A 111 7.07 -7.58 10.63
N VAL A 112 7.97 -6.81 11.24
CA VAL A 112 8.51 -7.13 12.57
C VAL A 112 7.72 -6.32 13.60
N LEU A 113 7.13 -7.02 14.57
CA LEU A 113 6.54 -6.38 15.75
C LEU A 113 7.63 -5.65 16.55
N VAL A 114 7.46 -4.35 16.72
CA VAL A 114 8.38 -3.49 17.47
C VAL A 114 7.81 -3.27 18.87
N TYR A 115 8.62 -3.50 19.89
CA TYR A 115 8.23 -3.29 21.29
C TYR A 115 9.06 -2.16 21.92
N PRO A 116 8.48 -1.35 22.82
CA PRO A 116 9.24 -0.38 23.59
C PRO A 116 10.32 -1.06 24.44
N ARG A 117 11.50 -0.45 24.57
CA ARG A 117 12.63 -1.02 25.33
C ARG A 117 12.28 -1.43 26.76
N GLN A 118 11.38 -0.70 27.41
CA GLN A 118 10.94 -1.00 28.78
C GLN A 118 10.11 -2.30 28.84
N VAL A 119 9.23 -2.50 27.87
CA VAL A 119 8.42 -3.72 27.73
C VAL A 119 9.32 -4.91 27.45
N VAL A 120 10.28 -4.76 26.53
CA VAL A 120 11.28 -5.81 26.24
C VAL A 120 12.06 -6.21 27.49
N LYS A 121 12.49 -5.24 28.33
CA LYS A 121 13.16 -5.55 29.61
C LYS A 121 12.26 -6.30 30.57
N LYS A 122 10.98 -5.92 30.67
CA LYS A 122 9.99 -6.62 31.51
C LYS A 122 9.74 -8.05 31.01
N LEU A 123 9.52 -8.22 29.71
CA LEU A 123 9.34 -9.53 29.07
C LEU A 123 10.60 -10.39 29.23
N ALA A 124 11.79 -9.85 29.05
CA ALA A 124 13.04 -10.57 29.26
C ALA A 124 13.25 -10.97 30.73
N LYS A 125 12.85 -10.13 31.68
CA LYS A 125 12.88 -10.47 33.12
C LYS A 125 11.86 -11.55 33.46
N ALA A 126 10.64 -11.45 32.94
CA ALA A 126 9.58 -12.45 33.10
C ALA A 126 9.98 -13.79 32.47
N TYR A 127 10.62 -13.76 31.30
CA TYR A 127 11.16 -14.96 30.65
C TYR A 127 12.27 -15.60 31.50
N LYS A 128 13.21 -14.81 32.01
CA LYS A 128 14.28 -15.30 32.90
C LYS A 128 13.77 -15.85 34.22
N SER A 129 12.71 -15.27 34.81
CA SER A 129 12.10 -15.82 36.02
C SER A 129 11.34 -17.11 35.74
N LYS A 130 10.63 -17.19 34.60
CA LYS A 130 9.96 -18.42 34.16
C LYS A 130 10.97 -19.56 33.92
N GLN A 131 12.13 -19.24 33.36
CA GLN A 131 13.23 -20.19 33.16
C GLN A 131 13.97 -20.56 34.46
N ALA A 132 13.87 -19.74 35.52
CA ALA A 132 14.43 -20.04 36.84
C ALA A 132 13.48 -20.89 37.70
N ASP A 133 12.16 -20.76 37.50
CA ASP A 133 11.17 -21.62 38.15
C ASP A 133 11.09 -23.03 37.51
N ASP A 134 11.62 -23.22 36.30
CA ASP A 134 11.59 -24.48 35.54
C ASP A 134 12.86 -25.36 35.74
N LEU A 135 13.53 -25.23 36.90
CA LEU A 135 14.75 -25.98 37.25
C LEU A 135 14.51 -27.47 37.61
N GLU A 136 13.26 -27.95 37.56
CA GLU A 136 12.87 -29.35 37.75
C GLU A 136 12.44 -30.05 36.43
N SER A 137 12.73 -29.48 35.25
CA SER A 137 12.63 -30.21 33.98
C SER A 137 14.02 -30.65 33.50
N GLY A 138 14.51 -31.73 34.11
CA GLY A 138 15.73 -32.41 33.68
C GLY A 138 15.63 -32.83 32.21
N ALA A 139 16.69 -32.51 31.45
CA ALA A 139 16.83 -32.87 30.05
C ALA A 139 16.73 -34.40 29.84
N GLY A 140 15.67 -34.81 29.15
CA GLY A 140 15.45 -36.19 28.72
C GLY A 140 14.07 -36.29 28.08
N GLU A 141 14.06 -36.52 26.77
CA GLU A 141 12.86 -36.76 25.94
C GLU A 141 11.85 -37.67 26.67
N THR A 142 10.67 -37.13 27.03
CA THR A 142 9.38 -37.79 27.40
C THR A 142 8.56 -37.01 28.45
N ALA A 143 8.69 -35.68 28.53
CA ALA A 143 7.80 -34.82 29.34
C ALA A 143 6.83 -33.94 28.52
N SER A 144 6.86 -34.03 27.18
CA SER A 144 5.96 -33.26 26.29
C SER A 144 4.61 -33.96 26.00
N VAL A 145 4.39 -35.17 26.51
CA VAL A 145 3.14 -35.92 26.25
C VAL A 145 2.21 -35.95 27.46
N LYS A 146 2.71 -35.88 28.71
CA LYS A 146 1.84 -35.97 29.90
C LYS A 146 1.26 -34.63 30.40
N ALA A 147 1.88 -33.49 30.08
CA ALA A 147 1.28 -32.17 30.33
C ALA A 147 0.32 -31.74 29.20
N ALA A 148 0.38 -32.42 28.05
CA ALA A 148 -0.54 -32.21 26.93
C ALA A 148 -1.83 -33.04 27.08
N ASP A 149 -1.77 -34.23 27.68
CA ASP A 149 -2.96 -35.08 27.92
C ASP A 149 -3.86 -34.59 29.07
N ASP A 150 -3.31 -33.89 30.09
CA ASP A 150 -4.12 -33.36 31.21
C ASP A 150 -4.75 -31.97 30.90
N LEU A 151 -4.37 -31.30 29.81
CA LEU A 151 -5.09 -30.13 29.26
C LEU A 151 -6.04 -30.48 28.10
N ALA A 152 -6.01 -31.72 27.61
CA ALA A 152 -6.84 -32.17 26.49
C ALA A 152 -8.28 -32.57 26.90
N ASN A 153 -8.59 -32.60 28.20
CA ASN A 153 -9.92 -32.93 28.75
C ASN A 153 -10.61 -31.75 29.46
N MET A 154 -10.28 -30.51 29.10
CA MET A 154 -11.17 -29.38 29.37
C MET A 154 -11.93 -29.05 28.09
N ASP A 155 -13.24 -29.24 28.15
CA ASP A 155 -14.20 -29.08 27.07
C ASP A 155 -13.94 -27.80 26.25
N PHE A 156 -13.47 -27.96 25.02
CA PHE A 156 -13.22 -26.86 24.08
C PHE A 156 -14.49 -26.02 23.84
N GLU A 157 -15.66 -26.67 23.89
CA GLU A 157 -16.96 -26.00 23.87
C GLU A 157 -17.22 -25.10 25.09
N ASP A 158 -16.70 -25.43 26.27
CA ASP A 158 -16.96 -24.65 27.48
C ASP A 158 -16.06 -23.40 27.56
N ILE A 159 -14.87 -23.43 26.96
CA ILE A 159 -14.01 -22.26 26.83
C ILE A 159 -14.63 -21.26 25.85
N GLU A 160 -15.06 -21.74 24.69
CA GLU A 160 -15.74 -20.91 23.69
C GLU A 160 -17.06 -20.35 24.24
N LYS A 161 -17.88 -21.17 24.92
CA LYS A 161 -19.11 -20.70 25.60
C LYS A 161 -18.81 -19.67 26.70
N LYS A 162 -17.77 -19.86 27.53
CA LYS A 162 -17.38 -18.88 28.57
C LYS A 162 -16.87 -17.57 27.99
N GLN A 163 -16.10 -17.61 26.91
CA GLN A 163 -15.65 -16.41 26.19
C GLN A 163 -16.83 -15.70 25.55
N ASN A 164 -17.75 -16.42 24.91
CA ASN A 164 -18.95 -15.86 24.30
C ASN A 164 -19.90 -15.27 25.35
N GLU A 165 -20.10 -15.92 26.50
CA GLU A 165 -20.91 -15.38 27.60
C GLU A 165 -20.28 -14.14 28.24
N ARG A 166 -18.95 -14.10 28.41
CA ARG A 166 -18.25 -12.89 28.84
C ARG A 166 -18.44 -11.75 27.83
N ALA A 167 -18.19 -12.00 26.55
CA ALA A 167 -18.34 -11.00 25.50
C ALA A 167 -19.79 -10.47 25.41
N LYS A 168 -20.78 -11.36 25.59
CA LYS A 168 -22.20 -11.03 25.57
C LYS A 168 -22.67 -10.21 26.78
N ASN A 169 -22.02 -10.36 27.93
CA ASN A 169 -22.29 -9.54 29.12
C ASN A 169 -21.58 -8.17 29.10
N LEU A 170 -20.60 -7.98 28.22
CA LEU A 170 -19.74 -6.79 28.16
C LEU A 170 -20.19 -5.75 27.12
N ILE A 171 -20.85 -6.20 26.06
CA ILE A 171 -21.44 -5.34 25.04
C ILE A 171 -22.93 -5.24 25.35
N GLU A 172 -23.34 -4.17 26.02
CA GLU A 172 -24.76 -3.84 26.17
C GLU A 172 -25.38 -3.70 24.78
N ALA A 173 -26.13 -4.73 24.36
CA ALA A 173 -26.87 -4.67 23.13
C ALA A 173 -27.99 -3.65 23.32
N SER A 174 -27.93 -2.53 22.57
CA SER A 174 -29.09 -1.65 22.46
C SER A 174 -30.24 -2.40 21.81
N GLU A 175 -31.45 -2.16 22.30
CA GLU A 175 -32.70 -2.64 21.72
C GLU A 175 -33.27 -1.65 20.68
N ASP A 176 -32.49 -0.62 20.32
CA ASP A 176 -32.96 0.46 19.46
C ASP A 176 -32.93 0.05 17.99
N VAL A 177 -34.02 0.34 17.29
CA VAL A 177 -34.15 0.12 15.85
C VAL A 177 -33.76 1.38 15.10
N PHE A 178 -32.75 1.27 14.24
CA PHE A 178 -32.34 2.33 13.33
C PHE A 178 -32.98 2.12 11.95
N TYR A 179 -33.72 3.10 11.45
CA TYR A 179 -34.33 3.04 10.11
C TYR A 179 -34.25 4.38 9.38
N TRP A 180 -34.29 4.32 8.06
CA TRP A 180 -34.22 5.48 7.20
C TRP A 180 -35.18 5.34 6.02
N LYS A 181 -35.66 6.49 5.57
CA LYS A 181 -36.64 6.60 4.50
C LYS A 181 -36.31 7.72 3.53
N ASP A 182 -36.45 7.43 2.24
CA ASP A 182 -36.29 8.34 1.11
C ASP A 182 -34.93 9.08 1.13
N VAL A 183 -33.87 8.40 1.57
CA VAL A 183 -32.54 9.02 1.70
C VAL A 183 -31.96 9.30 0.32
N CYS A 184 -31.69 10.57 0.04
CA CYS A 184 -30.96 11.00 -1.14
C CYS A 184 -29.73 11.81 -0.73
N TYR A 185 -28.68 11.72 -1.54
CA TYR A 185 -27.46 12.48 -1.34
C TYR A 185 -26.98 13.05 -2.67
N GLU A 186 -26.80 14.36 -2.69
CA GLU A 186 -26.41 15.12 -3.87
C GLU A 186 -25.15 15.94 -3.58
N VAL A 187 -24.18 15.87 -4.49
CA VAL A 187 -22.91 16.60 -4.38
C VAL A 187 -22.75 17.51 -5.59
N GLN A 188 -22.35 18.75 -5.33
CA GLN A 188 -21.94 19.71 -6.36
C GLN A 188 -20.51 19.38 -6.80
N ILE A 189 -20.33 18.91 -8.03
CA ILE A 189 -19.02 18.69 -8.63
C ILE A 189 -18.84 19.74 -9.72
N LYS A 190 -17.97 20.71 -9.45
CA LYS A 190 -17.76 21.90 -10.30
C LYS A 190 -19.05 22.71 -10.49
N SER A 191 -19.78 22.45 -11.58
CA SER A 191 -21.00 23.17 -11.98
C SER A 191 -22.22 22.24 -12.11
N GLU A 192 -22.03 20.93 -11.94
CA GLU A 192 -23.08 19.93 -12.07
C GLU A 192 -23.41 19.34 -10.70
N THR A 193 -24.70 19.25 -10.40
CA THR A 193 -25.19 18.53 -9.23
C THR A 193 -25.32 17.05 -9.58
N ARG A 194 -24.52 16.20 -8.92
CA ARG A 194 -24.56 14.76 -9.10
C ARG A 194 -25.25 14.11 -7.91
N ARG A 195 -26.31 13.36 -8.19
CA ARG A 195 -26.96 12.51 -7.19
C ARG A 195 -26.19 11.20 -7.04
N LEU A 196 -25.73 10.92 -5.82
CA LEU A 196 -24.97 9.72 -5.46
C LEU A 196 -25.85 8.66 -4.81
N LEU A 197 -26.86 9.08 -4.04
CA LEU A 197 -27.88 8.19 -3.46
C LEU A 197 -29.26 8.66 -3.91
N SER A 198 -30.12 7.74 -4.32
CA SER A 198 -31.47 8.04 -4.84
C SER A 198 -32.51 7.22 -4.10
N TYR A 199 -33.31 7.88 -3.26
CA TYR A 199 -34.46 7.31 -2.54
C TYR A 199 -34.16 5.95 -1.90
N VAL A 200 -33.12 5.91 -1.06
CA VAL A 200 -32.71 4.69 -0.37
C VAL A 200 -33.52 4.54 0.91
N ASP A 201 -34.15 3.38 1.08
CA ASP A 201 -34.91 2.99 2.26
C ASP A 201 -34.23 1.79 2.94
N GLY A 202 -34.39 1.66 4.26
CA GLY A 202 -33.88 0.50 4.97
C GLY A 202 -33.97 0.62 6.48
N TRP A 203 -33.67 -0.48 7.15
CA TRP A 203 -33.66 -0.56 8.60
C TRP A 203 -32.68 -1.65 9.06
N VAL A 204 -32.20 -1.49 10.29
CA VAL A 204 -31.28 -2.43 10.95
C VAL A 204 -31.91 -2.88 12.25
N LYS A 205 -32.00 -4.20 12.43
CA LYS A 205 -32.48 -4.78 13.68
C LYS A 205 -31.36 -4.82 14.72
N PRO A 206 -31.59 -4.38 15.96
CA PRO A 206 -30.63 -4.55 17.04
C PRO A 206 -30.26 -6.03 17.25
N GLY A 207 -28.99 -6.27 17.59
CA GLY A 207 -28.44 -7.62 17.76
C GLY A 207 -28.23 -8.42 16.47
N THR A 208 -28.37 -7.79 15.30
CA THR A 208 -28.10 -8.45 14.00
C THR A 208 -26.94 -7.79 13.26
N LEU A 209 -26.17 -8.60 12.54
CA LEU A 209 -25.16 -8.10 11.61
C LEU A 209 -25.82 -7.87 10.25
N THR A 210 -25.93 -6.62 9.83
CA THR A 210 -26.46 -6.25 8.49
C THR A 210 -25.30 -5.95 7.55
N ALA A 211 -25.12 -6.77 6.52
CA ALA A 211 -24.06 -6.58 5.52
C ALA A 211 -24.59 -5.82 4.30
N LEU A 212 -23.93 -4.71 3.95
CA LEU A 212 -24.19 -3.97 2.71
C LEU A 212 -23.26 -4.45 1.59
N MET A 213 -23.82 -5.15 0.61
CA MET A 213 -23.08 -5.71 -0.52
C MET A 213 -23.44 -5.02 -1.83
N GLY A 214 -22.47 -4.94 -2.74
CA GLY A 214 -22.64 -4.31 -4.05
C GLY A 214 -21.31 -4.15 -4.78
N ALA A 215 -21.37 -3.85 -6.07
CA ALA A 215 -20.19 -3.63 -6.89
C ALA A 215 -19.32 -2.47 -6.37
N SER A 216 -18.05 -2.43 -6.80
CA SER A 216 -17.20 -1.26 -6.55
C SER A 216 -17.82 -0.01 -7.19
N GLY A 217 -17.87 1.10 -6.47
CA GLY A 217 -18.51 2.34 -6.94
C GLY A 217 -20.03 2.39 -6.85
N ALA A 218 -20.71 1.37 -6.29
CA ALA A 218 -22.17 1.38 -6.10
C ALA A 218 -22.67 2.37 -5.03
N GLY A 219 -21.78 3.09 -4.34
CA GLY A 219 -22.14 4.04 -3.28
C GLY A 219 -22.23 3.42 -1.88
N LYS A 220 -21.57 2.28 -1.63
CA LYS A 220 -21.57 1.61 -0.30
C LYS A 220 -21.03 2.52 0.81
N THR A 221 -19.79 2.96 0.66
CA THR A 221 -19.15 3.92 1.59
C THR A 221 -19.96 5.20 1.69
N THR A 222 -20.50 5.69 0.56
CA THR A 222 -21.35 6.89 0.54
C THR A 222 -22.62 6.72 1.37
N LEU A 223 -23.28 5.56 1.29
CA LEU A 223 -24.46 5.25 2.11
C LEU A 223 -24.07 5.14 3.58
N LEU A 224 -22.99 4.42 3.91
CA LEU A 224 -22.49 4.30 5.27
C LEU A 224 -22.14 5.67 5.89
N ASP A 225 -21.43 6.53 5.16
CA ASP A 225 -21.08 7.89 5.60
C ASP A 225 -22.31 8.77 5.79
N THR A 226 -23.31 8.62 4.93
CA THR A 226 -24.59 9.37 5.02
C THR A 226 -25.37 8.95 6.26
N LEU A 227 -25.49 7.64 6.51
CA LEU A 227 -26.18 7.09 7.68
C LEU A 227 -25.46 7.41 8.99
N ALA A 228 -24.13 7.38 8.99
CA ALA A 228 -23.29 7.74 10.14
C ALA A 228 -23.19 9.26 10.40
N ASN A 229 -23.88 10.07 9.60
CA ASN A 229 -23.84 11.55 9.66
C ASN A 229 -22.43 12.14 9.51
N ARG A 230 -21.56 11.56 8.66
CA ARG A 230 -20.16 11.98 8.53
C ARG A 230 -19.86 12.89 7.33
N ILE A 231 -20.83 13.04 6.44
CA ILE A 231 -20.70 13.90 5.25
C ILE A 231 -20.80 15.38 5.62
N THR A 232 -19.78 16.14 5.22
CA THR A 232 -19.65 17.58 5.49
C THR A 232 -19.99 18.44 4.27
N MET A 233 -20.12 17.83 3.10
CA MET A 233 -20.35 18.48 1.82
C MET A 233 -21.56 17.87 1.11
N GLY A 234 -22.21 18.66 0.24
CA GLY A 234 -23.42 18.23 -0.45
C GLY A 234 -24.69 18.43 0.39
N VAL A 235 -25.81 17.95 -0.16
CA VAL A 235 -27.14 18.03 0.46
C VAL A 235 -27.67 16.63 0.67
N VAL A 236 -28.08 16.35 1.91
CA VAL A 236 -28.75 15.11 2.30
C VAL A 236 -30.22 15.41 2.46
N THR A 237 -31.07 14.65 1.78
CA THR A 237 -32.52 14.70 1.97
C THR A 237 -33.03 13.33 2.40
N GLY A 238 -34.23 13.29 2.95
CA GLY A 238 -34.81 12.09 3.56
C GLY A 238 -34.75 12.14 5.08
N SER A 239 -35.25 11.09 5.71
CA SER A 239 -35.45 11.04 7.15
C SER A 239 -34.81 9.79 7.75
N MET A 240 -34.07 9.95 8.84
CA MET A 240 -33.41 8.89 9.57
C MET A 240 -33.87 8.94 11.02
N PHE A 241 -34.26 7.79 11.56
CA PHE A 241 -34.90 7.67 12.86
C PHE A 241 -34.22 6.58 13.69
N VAL A 242 -34.15 6.84 14.99
CA VAL A 242 -33.79 5.89 16.04
C VAL A 242 -35.01 5.72 16.93
N ASN A 243 -35.60 4.51 16.99
CA ASN A 243 -36.86 4.26 17.70
C ASN A 243 -38.00 5.23 17.38
N GLY A 244 -38.07 5.68 16.12
CA GLY A 244 -39.10 6.61 15.67
C GLY A 244 -38.84 8.08 16.00
N VAL A 245 -37.74 8.40 16.69
CA VAL A 245 -37.29 9.78 16.94
C VAL A 245 -36.24 10.14 15.89
N PRO A 246 -36.30 11.33 15.27
CA PRO A 246 -35.25 11.79 14.37
C PRO A 246 -33.88 11.79 15.06
N ARG A 247 -32.83 11.45 14.33
CA ARG A 247 -31.45 11.53 14.85
C ARG A 247 -31.15 12.93 15.40
N ASP A 248 -30.50 13.00 16.56
CA ASP A 248 -30.02 14.24 17.15
C ASP A 248 -28.53 14.46 16.82
N ASP A 249 -27.99 15.62 17.20
CA ASP A 249 -26.56 15.92 17.03
C ASP A 249 -25.65 15.03 17.90
N SER A 250 -26.22 14.35 18.90
CA SER A 250 -25.50 13.42 19.77
C SER A 250 -25.31 12.04 19.14
N PHE A 251 -26.02 11.73 18.05
CA PHE A 251 -25.96 10.46 17.33
C PHE A 251 -24.52 10.00 17.04
N GLN A 252 -23.67 10.92 16.55
CA GLN A 252 -22.26 10.62 16.24
C GLN A 252 -21.45 10.14 17.47
N ARG A 253 -21.82 10.58 18.68
CA ARG A 253 -21.17 10.15 19.93
C ARG A 253 -21.65 8.78 20.40
N THR A 254 -22.84 8.37 19.98
CA THR A 254 -23.50 7.14 20.38
C THR A 254 -23.20 5.98 19.41
N THR A 255 -22.70 6.29 18.22
CA THR A 255 -22.27 5.31 17.19
C THR A 255 -20.75 5.19 17.09
N GLY A 256 -20.26 4.00 16.75
CA GLY A 256 -18.87 3.76 16.35
C GLY A 256 -18.75 3.71 14.82
N TYR A 257 -17.63 4.15 14.25
CA TYR A 257 -17.40 4.10 12.80
C TYR A 257 -15.95 3.74 12.50
N ALA A 258 -15.71 2.50 12.07
CA ALA A 258 -14.42 2.05 11.59
C ALA A 258 -14.29 2.39 10.10
N MET A 259 -13.37 3.30 9.78
CA MET A 259 -13.08 3.70 8.40
C MET A 259 -12.40 2.59 7.61
N GLN A 260 -12.47 2.70 6.28
CA GLN A 260 -11.70 1.87 5.36
C GLN A 260 -10.18 2.01 5.60
N GLN A 261 -9.69 3.24 5.81
CA GLN A 261 -8.28 3.51 6.09
C GLN A 261 -7.97 3.46 7.60
N ASP A 262 -6.95 2.68 7.97
CA ASP A 262 -6.50 2.56 9.34
C ASP A 262 -5.59 3.72 9.77
N LEU A 263 -6.19 4.72 10.42
CA LEU A 263 -5.48 5.91 10.90
C LEU A 263 -5.13 5.78 12.39
N HIS A 264 -3.87 5.44 12.66
CA HIS A 264 -3.35 5.32 14.01
C HIS A 264 -2.03 6.07 14.17
N LEU A 265 -1.73 6.53 15.39
CA LEU A 265 -0.45 7.14 15.70
C LEU A 265 0.64 6.07 15.67
N SER A 266 1.63 6.23 14.78
CA SER A 266 2.68 5.22 14.58
C SER A 266 3.58 5.00 15.81
N THR A 267 3.65 5.96 16.73
CA THR A 267 4.48 5.89 17.93
C THR A 267 3.76 5.31 19.16
N SER A 268 2.43 5.20 19.14
CA SER A 268 1.67 4.62 20.24
C SER A 268 1.68 3.09 20.19
N THR A 269 1.51 2.47 21.34
CA THR A 269 1.20 1.04 21.44
C THR A 269 -0.29 0.76 21.24
N VAL A 270 -0.65 -0.49 20.95
CA VAL A 270 -2.05 -0.94 20.83
C VAL A 270 -2.86 -0.59 22.09
N ARG A 271 -2.32 -0.92 23.27
CA ARG A 271 -2.94 -0.63 24.57
C ARG A 271 -3.12 0.87 24.81
N GLU A 272 -2.12 1.68 24.46
CA GLU A 272 -2.21 3.14 24.59
C GLU A 272 -3.30 3.72 23.68
N ALA A 273 -3.41 3.24 22.43
CA ALA A 273 -4.43 3.70 21.49
C ALA A 273 -5.85 3.39 21.98
N LEU A 274 -6.09 2.16 22.48
CA LEU A 274 -7.38 1.79 23.07
C LEU A 274 -7.68 2.58 24.34
N THR A 275 -6.70 2.73 25.22
CA THR A 275 -6.82 3.51 26.46
C THR A 275 -7.15 4.97 26.16
N PHE A 276 -6.47 5.56 25.18
CA PHE A 276 -6.73 6.93 24.75
C PHE A 276 -8.17 7.11 24.26
N SER A 277 -8.65 6.18 23.43
CA SER A 277 -10.05 6.19 22.97
C SER A 277 -11.04 6.07 24.13
N ALA A 278 -10.86 5.08 25.01
CA ALA A 278 -11.76 4.82 26.14
C ALA A 278 -11.83 6.02 27.10
N LEU A 279 -10.68 6.61 27.46
CA LEU A 279 -10.64 7.72 28.41
C LEU A 279 -11.37 8.97 27.89
N LEU A 280 -11.25 9.27 26.60
CA LEU A 280 -11.80 10.48 25.99
C LEU A 280 -13.25 10.34 25.50
N ARG A 281 -13.63 9.16 24.98
CA ARG A 281 -14.96 8.96 24.37
C ARG A 281 -15.99 8.44 25.35
N GLN A 282 -15.60 7.69 26.38
CA GLN A 282 -16.56 7.23 27.39
C GLN A 282 -16.93 8.37 28.36
N PRO A 283 -18.17 8.36 28.92
CA PRO A 283 -18.64 9.40 29.83
C PRO A 283 -17.70 9.68 31.01
N ALA A 284 -17.67 10.93 31.47
CA ALA A 284 -16.86 11.33 32.62
C ALA A 284 -17.34 10.71 33.95
N SER A 285 -18.58 10.23 34.02
CA SER A 285 -19.15 9.54 35.18
C SER A 285 -18.54 8.16 35.43
N VAL A 286 -17.98 7.53 34.41
CA VAL A 286 -17.36 6.20 34.52
C VAL A 286 -15.95 6.37 35.11
N PRO A 287 -15.61 5.69 36.23
CA PRO A 287 -14.31 5.81 36.85
C PRO A 287 -13.21 5.29 35.92
N ARG A 288 -12.03 5.90 36.01
CA ARG A 288 -10.88 5.56 35.15
C ARG A 288 -10.53 4.08 35.19
N GLU A 289 -10.63 3.45 36.35
CA GLU A 289 -10.31 2.03 36.54
C GLU A 289 -11.25 1.12 35.73
N GLU A 290 -12.55 1.41 35.71
CA GLU A 290 -13.54 0.68 34.91
C GLU A 290 -13.28 0.85 33.40
N LYS A 291 -12.90 2.06 32.97
CA LYS A 291 -12.52 2.31 31.56
C LYS A 291 -11.31 1.48 31.14
N LEU A 292 -10.31 1.35 32.01
CA LEU A 292 -9.11 0.55 31.76
C LEU A 292 -9.43 -0.94 31.75
N ALA A 293 -10.25 -1.42 32.69
CA ALA A 293 -10.71 -2.80 32.72
C ALA A 293 -11.50 -3.15 31.44
N TYR A 294 -12.30 -2.22 30.93
CA TYR A 294 -12.99 -2.41 29.65
C TYR A 294 -12.01 -2.52 28.48
N VAL A 295 -10.92 -1.75 28.47
CA VAL A 295 -9.86 -1.88 27.45
C VAL A 295 -9.22 -3.26 27.48
N ASP A 296 -8.96 -3.82 28.67
CA ASP A 296 -8.45 -5.19 28.80
C ASP A 296 -9.43 -6.23 28.22
N ASN A 297 -10.72 -6.04 28.44
CA ASN A 297 -11.74 -6.88 27.84
C ASN A 297 -11.78 -6.76 26.30
N VAL A 298 -11.63 -5.55 25.75
CA VAL A 298 -11.55 -5.35 24.29
C VAL A 298 -10.32 -6.04 23.69
N LEU A 299 -9.17 -5.99 24.39
CA LEU A 299 -7.96 -6.70 23.99
C LEU A 299 -8.19 -8.21 23.94
N GLU A 300 -8.93 -8.77 24.90
CA GLU A 300 -9.28 -10.19 24.95
C GLU A 300 -10.24 -10.58 23.81
N ILE A 301 -11.33 -9.82 23.61
CA ILE A 301 -12.36 -10.10 22.59
C ILE A 301 -11.78 -10.08 21.17
N LEU A 302 -10.84 -9.18 20.89
CA LEU A 302 -10.19 -9.07 19.57
C LEU A 302 -8.88 -9.88 19.48
N GLU A 303 -8.59 -10.68 20.50
CA GLU A 303 -7.39 -11.52 20.62
C GLU A 303 -6.07 -10.76 20.42
N MET A 304 -6.05 -9.49 20.84
CA MET A 304 -4.89 -8.61 20.69
C MET A 304 -3.94 -8.67 21.89
N THR A 305 -4.25 -9.48 22.91
CA THR A 305 -3.49 -9.58 24.16
C THR A 305 -2.00 -9.87 23.93
N ALA A 306 -1.66 -10.71 22.95
CA ALA A 306 -0.28 -11.10 22.66
C ALA A 306 0.61 -9.93 22.19
N TYR A 307 0.02 -8.92 21.56
CA TYR A 307 0.73 -7.76 20.99
C TYR A 307 0.17 -6.42 21.50
N ALA A 308 -0.54 -6.44 22.63
CA ALA A 308 -1.13 -5.25 23.24
C ALA A 308 -0.09 -4.15 23.54
N ASP A 309 1.12 -4.54 23.88
CA ASP A 309 2.22 -3.61 24.18
C ASP A 309 3.17 -3.38 23.00
N ALA A 310 2.83 -3.89 21.80
CA ALA A 310 3.55 -3.62 20.57
C ALA A 310 3.21 -2.22 20.03
N VAL A 311 4.19 -1.59 19.38
CA VAL A 311 4.05 -0.30 18.73
C VAL A 311 3.32 -0.47 17.40
N VAL A 312 2.35 0.40 17.14
CA VAL A 312 1.55 0.42 15.91
C VAL A 312 2.45 0.51 14.67
N GLY A 313 3.41 1.43 14.71
CA GLY A 313 4.42 1.61 13.68
C GLY A 313 3.88 2.01 12.32
N VAL A 314 4.74 1.90 11.31
CA VAL A 314 4.43 2.16 9.89
C VAL A 314 4.30 0.83 9.15
N PRO A 315 3.60 0.78 8.00
CA PRO A 315 3.59 -0.42 7.17
C PRO A 315 5.01 -0.94 6.92
N GLY A 316 5.26 -2.22 7.21
CA GLY A 316 6.59 -2.85 7.17
C GLY A 316 7.39 -2.84 8.49
N LYS A 317 7.07 -1.96 9.45
CA LYS A 317 7.71 -1.89 10.78
C LYS A 317 6.66 -1.61 11.85
N GLY A 318 6.15 -2.66 12.51
CA GLY A 318 5.09 -2.55 13.50
C GLY A 318 4.02 -3.62 13.30
N LEU A 319 2.75 -3.23 13.44
CA LEU A 319 1.61 -4.12 13.24
C LEU A 319 1.41 -4.46 11.76
N ASN A 320 1.07 -5.73 11.51
CA ASN A 320 0.55 -6.23 10.23
C ASN A 320 -0.79 -5.54 9.89
N VAL A 321 -1.17 -5.55 8.62
CA VAL A 321 -2.47 -5.10 8.09
C VAL A 321 -3.63 -5.66 8.91
N GLU A 322 -3.65 -6.98 9.18
CA GLU A 322 -4.71 -7.60 9.98
C GLU A 322 -4.78 -7.02 11.41
N GLN A 323 -3.64 -7.00 12.10
CA GLN A 323 -3.56 -6.52 13.48
C GLN A 323 -3.93 -5.05 13.56
N ARG A 324 -3.59 -4.26 12.54
CA ARG A 324 -3.95 -2.86 12.41
C ARG A 324 -5.45 -2.70 12.18
N LYS A 325 -6.07 -3.58 11.40
CA LYS A 325 -7.53 -3.58 11.18
C LYS A 325 -8.30 -3.95 12.45
N ARG A 326 -7.83 -4.96 13.18
CA ARG A 326 -8.34 -5.31 14.53
C ARG A 326 -8.21 -4.13 15.49
N LEU A 327 -7.09 -3.40 15.46
CA LEU A 327 -6.91 -2.19 16.25
C LEU A 327 -7.93 -1.10 15.88
N THR A 328 -8.21 -0.87 14.59
CA THR A 328 -9.23 0.12 14.16
C THR A 328 -10.61 -0.22 14.72
N ILE A 329 -11.01 -1.49 14.64
CA ILE A 329 -12.27 -1.98 15.23
C ILE A 329 -12.23 -1.81 16.75
N GLY A 330 -11.12 -2.16 17.39
CA GLY A 330 -10.94 -2.06 18.84
C GLY A 330 -11.01 -0.62 19.34
N VAL A 331 -10.46 0.36 18.62
CA VAL A 331 -10.52 1.79 18.99
C VAL A 331 -11.95 2.30 19.00
N GLU A 332 -12.77 1.88 18.04
CA GLU A 332 -14.20 2.23 18.00
C GLU A 332 -14.99 1.48 19.07
N LEU A 333 -14.68 0.20 19.31
CA LEU A 333 -15.33 -0.61 20.35
C LEU A 333 -14.99 -0.09 21.76
N ALA A 334 -13.75 0.37 21.99
CA ALA A 334 -13.28 0.93 23.25
C ALA A 334 -14.07 2.19 23.67
N ALA A 335 -14.74 2.87 22.73
CA ALA A 335 -15.64 3.97 23.03
C ALA A 335 -16.96 3.54 23.67
N LYS A 336 -17.26 2.22 23.70
CA LYS A 336 -18.53 1.63 24.13
C LYS A 336 -19.74 2.27 23.40
N PRO A 337 -19.80 2.19 22.06
CA PRO A 337 -20.92 2.74 21.30
C PRO A 337 -22.21 2.05 21.73
N LYS A 338 -23.23 2.84 22.08
CA LYS A 338 -24.49 2.29 22.59
C LYS A 338 -25.40 1.81 21.49
N LEU A 339 -25.40 2.49 20.33
CA LEU A 339 -26.42 2.30 19.32
C LEU A 339 -25.98 1.35 18.20
N LEU A 340 -24.93 1.73 17.47
CA LEU A 340 -24.56 1.05 16.23
C LEU A 340 -23.06 1.18 15.96
N LEU A 341 -22.45 0.12 15.44
CA LEU A 341 -21.07 0.09 14.97
C LEU A 341 -21.06 -0.06 13.45
N PHE A 342 -20.64 0.98 12.75
CA PHE A 342 -20.42 0.95 11.31
C PHE A 342 -19.01 0.45 11.01
N LEU A 343 -18.88 -0.49 10.07
CA LEU A 343 -17.61 -1.04 9.62
C LEU A 343 -17.51 -0.87 8.10
N ASP A 344 -16.65 0.03 7.64
CA ASP A 344 -16.42 0.22 6.21
C ASP A 344 -15.26 -0.67 5.73
N GLU A 345 -15.60 -1.63 4.87
CA GLU A 345 -14.71 -2.67 4.36
C GLU A 345 -13.76 -3.27 5.41
N PRO A 346 -14.30 -3.91 6.47
CA PRO A 346 -13.49 -4.46 7.56
C PRO A 346 -12.55 -5.58 7.12
N THR A 347 -12.85 -6.24 5.99
CA THR A 347 -12.08 -7.38 5.44
C THR A 347 -11.16 -7.01 4.28
N SER A 348 -11.10 -5.73 3.89
CA SER A 348 -10.27 -5.29 2.76
C SER A 348 -8.78 -5.29 3.12
N GLY A 349 -7.95 -5.81 2.22
CA GLY A 349 -6.49 -5.89 2.40
C GLY A 349 -6.00 -7.08 3.25
N LEU A 350 -6.91 -7.94 3.71
CA LEU A 350 -6.58 -9.20 4.39
C LEU A 350 -6.31 -10.32 3.37
N ASP A 351 -5.38 -11.23 3.71
CA ASP A 351 -5.15 -12.43 2.91
C ASP A 351 -6.40 -13.32 2.93
N SER A 352 -6.68 -13.96 1.81
CA SER A 352 -7.86 -14.81 1.60
C SER A 352 -8.03 -15.92 2.66
N GLN A 353 -6.96 -16.34 3.34
CA GLN A 353 -7.01 -17.32 4.41
C GLN A 353 -7.54 -16.79 5.75
N THR A 354 -7.42 -15.48 6.03
CA THR A 354 -7.90 -14.87 7.30
C THR A 354 -9.25 -14.18 7.14
N ALA A 355 -9.76 -14.07 5.92
CA ALA A 355 -11.07 -13.49 5.61
C ALA A 355 -12.24 -14.49 5.58
N TRP A 356 -12.00 -15.78 5.88
CA TRP A 356 -12.98 -16.88 5.84
C TRP A 356 -13.48 -17.29 7.21
#